data_AF-A0A950D838-F1
#
_entry.id   AF-A0A950D838-F1
#
_cell.length_a   1.000
_cell.length_b   1.000
_cell.length_c   1.000
_cell.angle_alpha   90.00
_cell.angle_beta   90.00
_cell.angle_gamma   90.00
#
_symmetry.space_group_name_H-M   'P 1'
#
loop_
_entity.id
_entity.type
_entity.pdbx_description
1 polymer ?
#
loop_
_entity_poly.entity_id
_entity_poly.type
_entity_poly.pdbx_seq_one_letter_code
_entity_poly.pdbx_strand_id
1 'polypeptide(L)'
;QAIPKGKNMDLIIQKGTELGVAKIVPLISERTVVQGEPDEAEKKTEKWRQIVIEAGKQCGQSRLPEVSPPMTPKQFFADFDRYDIALIASLQSDARSFKSALSDFREQNGRGPKNVLVLVGPEGDFTPAEAALAKSAGCLPISLGPIVLRTETAAIYCLSVLSYELQGGEM
;
A
#
# COMPACT_ATOMS: atom_id res chain seq x y z
N GLN A 1 -2.06 -3.00 1.78
CA GLN A 1 -3.44 -2.69 1.37
C GLN A 1 -4.39 -3.51 2.23
N ALA A 2 -5.25 -2.88 3.03
CA ALA A 2 -6.33 -3.61 3.68
C ALA A 2 -7.34 -4.10 2.63
N ILE A 3 -7.76 -5.36 2.71
CA ILE A 3 -8.58 -5.96 1.65
C ILE A 3 -9.92 -5.22 1.58
N PRO A 4 -10.23 -4.57 0.44
CA PRO A 4 -11.49 -3.86 0.24
C PRO A 4 -12.64 -4.83 -0.01
N LYS A 5 -13.88 -4.32 -0.02
CA LYS A 5 -15.05 -5.15 -0.34
C LYS A 5 -15.09 -5.49 -1.83
N GLY A 6 -15.65 -6.66 -2.14
CA GLY A 6 -15.90 -7.10 -3.51
C GLY A 6 -14.61 -7.34 -4.32
N LYS A 7 -14.60 -6.88 -5.58
CA LYS A 7 -13.51 -7.12 -6.53
C LYS A 7 -12.46 -6.00 -6.59
N ASN A 8 -12.53 -5.01 -5.70
CA ASN A 8 -11.62 -3.86 -5.74
C ASN A 8 -10.15 -4.26 -5.51
N MET A 9 -9.91 -5.36 -4.79
CA MET A 9 -8.55 -5.87 -4.60
C MET A 9 -7.91 -6.31 -5.92
N ASP A 10 -8.70 -6.93 -6.82
CA ASP A 10 -8.23 -7.36 -8.14
C ASP A 10 -7.75 -6.15 -8.95
N LEU A 11 -8.51 -5.04 -8.91
CA LEU A 11 -8.14 -3.78 -9.57
C LEU A 11 -6.87 -3.17 -8.99
N ILE A 12 -6.73 -3.16 -7.65
CA ILE A 12 -5.54 -2.62 -6.98
C ILE A 12 -4.30 -3.41 -7.38
N ILE A 13 -4.41 -4.75 -7.47
CA ILE A 13 -3.29 -5.61 -7.87
C ILE A 13 -2.92 -5.37 -9.33
N GLN A 14 -3.92 -5.32 -10.22
CA GLN A 14 -3.71 -5.04 -11.64
C GLN A 14 -2.99 -3.69 -11.82
N LYS A 15 -3.56 -2.61 -11.25
CA LYS A 15 -3.00 -1.26 -11.41
C LYS A 15 -1.71 -1.05 -10.65
N GLY A 16 -1.54 -1.70 -9.50
CA GLY A 16 -0.27 -1.70 -8.78
C GLY A 16 0.85 -2.35 -9.60
N THR A 17 0.55 -3.44 -10.30
CA THR A 17 1.48 -4.10 -11.23
C THR A 17 1.84 -3.18 -12.40
N GLU A 18 0.84 -2.57 -13.04
CA GLU A 18 1.05 -1.60 -14.14
C GLU A 18 1.92 -0.41 -13.69
N LEU A 19 1.76 0.04 -12.45
CA LEU A 19 2.52 1.16 -11.87
C LEU A 19 3.88 0.75 -11.26
N GLY A 20 4.27 -0.52 -11.38
CA GLY A 20 5.60 -0.99 -10.97
C GLY A 20 5.82 -1.12 -9.47
N VAL A 21 4.77 -1.42 -8.69
CA VAL A 21 4.94 -1.76 -7.27
C VAL A 21 5.83 -3.00 -7.15
N ALA A 22 6.71 -3.04 -6.14
CA ALA A 22 7.59 -4.20 -5.93
C ALA A 22 6.90 -5.34 -5.16
N LYS A 23 6.01 -5.01 -4.23
CA LYS A 23 5.34 -5.97 -3.35
C LYS A 23 3.98 -5.44 -2.89
N ILE A 24 2.98 -6.32 -2.88
CA ILE A 24 1.64 -6.05 -2.35
C ILE A 24 1.40 -6.99 -1.17
N VAL A 25 1.12 -6.41 -0.01
CA VAL A 25 0.72 -7.14 1.20
C VAL A 25 -0.77 -6.88 1.48
N PRO A 26 -1.64 -7.89 1.25
CA PRO A 26 -3.05 -7.84 1.63
C PRO A 26 -3.19 -7.92 3.15
N LEU A 27 -3.89 -6.96 3.75
CA LEU A 27 -4.13 -6.91 5.19
C LEU A 27 -5.59 -7.24 5.51
N ILE A 28 -5.79 -8.13 6.49
CA ILE A 28 -7.10 -8.40 7.10
C ILE A 28 -7.23 -7.44 8.28
N SER A 29 -7.80 -6.26 8.02
CA SER A 29 -8.08 -5.26 9.07
C SER A 29 -9.38 -5.58 9.80
N GLU A 30 -9.61 -4.95 10.96
CA GLU A 30 -10.85 -5.13 11.73
C GLU A 30 -12.10 -4.73 10.92
N ARG A 31 -11.97 -3.74 10.03
CA ARG A 31 -13.06 -3.25 9.17
C ARG A 31 -13.10 -3.93 7.79
N THR A 32 -12.27 -4.94 7.55
CA THR A 32 -12.33 -5.78 6.36
C THR A 32 -13.47 -6.79 6.52
N VAL A 33 -14.42 -6.79 5.59
CA VAL A 33 -15.61 -7.68 5.63
C VAL A 33 -15.27 -9.13 5.27
N VAL A 34 -14.08 -9.38 4.71
CA VAL A 34 -13.66 -10.71 4.25
C VAL A 34 -12.87 -11.40 5.36
N GLN A 35 -13.57 -12.10 6.25
CA GLN A 35 -12.98 -13.16 7.07
C GLN A 35 -13.22 -14.49 6.35
N GLY A 36 -12.21 -14.99 5.63
CA GLY A 36 -12.26 -16.30 4.98
C GLY A 36 -11.46 -17.32 5.79
N GLU A 37 -11.84 -18.59 5.70
CA GLU A 37 -11.07 -19.73 6.21
C GLU A 37 -9.65 -19.76 5.57
N PRO A 38 -8.64 -20.39 6.21
CA PRO A 38 -7.26 -20.46 5.70
C PRO A 38 -7.15 -20.95 4.24
N ASP A 39 -7.95 -21.95 3.86
CA ASP A 39 -8.03 -22.48 2.49
C ASP A 39 -8.54 -21.44 1.46
N GLU A 40 -9.31 -20.44 1.89
CA GLU A 40 -9.71 -19.33 1.03
C GLU A 40 -8.59 -18.31 0.83
N ALA A 41 -7.71 -18.14 1.83
CA ALA A 41 -6.62 -17.17 1.75
C ALA A 41 -5.60 -17.59 0.68
N GLU A 42 -5.27 -18.89 0.60
CA GLU A 42 -4.37 -19.41 -0.42
C GLU A 42 -4.98 -19.29 -1.83
N LYS A 43 -6.24 -19.66 -2.01
CA LYS A 43 -6.96 -19.49 -3.29
C LYS A 43 -7.03 -18.03 -3.75
N LYS A 44 -7.28 -17.09 -2.82
CA LYS A 44 -7.27 -15.65 -3.12
C LYS A 44 -5.87 -15.19 -3.55
N THR A 45 -4.84 -15.63 -2.83
CA THR A 45 -3.44 -15.31 -3.15
C THR A 45 -3.06 -15.83 -4.53
N GLU A 46 -3.44 -17.06 -4.87
CA GLU A 46 -3.13 -17.63 -6.18
C GLU A 46 -3.84 -16.87 -7.30
N LYS A 47 -5.13 -16.56 -7.13
CA LYS A 47 -5.86 -15.70 -8.07
C LYS A 47 -5.17 -14.36 -8.28
N TRP A 48 -4.71 -13.71 -7.21
CA TRP A 48 -4.00 -12.44 -7.28
C TRP A 48 -2.66 -12.53 -8.00
N ARG A 49 -1.92 -13.63 -7.82
CA ARG A 49 -0.70 -13.90 -8.59
C ARG A 49 -0.98 -14.05 -10.08
N GLN A 50 -2.09 -14.68 -10.46
CA GLN A 50 -2.49 -14.74 -11.87
C GLN A 50 -2.76 -13.35 -12.44
N ILE A 51 -3.45 -12.46 -11.71
CA ILE A 51 -3.68 -11.07 -12.12
C ILE A 51 -2.35 -10.32 -12.30
N VAL A 52 -1.37 -10.54 -11.41
CA VAL A 52 -0.02 -9.96 -11.56
C VAL A 52 0.64 -10.44 -12.86
N ILE A 53 0.57 -11.74 -13.16
CA ILE A 53 1.16 -12.31 -14.38
C ILE A 53 0.51 -11.70 -15.63
N GLU A 54 -0.83 -11.62 -15.65
CA GLU A 54 -1.58 -11.05 -16.78
C GLU A 54 -1.28 -9.56 -16.98
N ALA A 55 -1.33 -8.77 -15.90
CA ALA A 55 -1.03 -7.34 -15.94
C ALA A 55 0.43 -7.09 -16.35
N GLY A 56 1.37 -7.85 -15.79
CA GLY A 56 2.79 -7.74 -16.11
C GLY A 56 3.11 -8.07 -17.57
N LYS A 57 2.46 -9.09 -18.15
CA LYS A 57 2.55 -9.39 -19.59
C LYS A 57 2.03 -8.25 -20.45
N GLN A 58 0.95 -7.59 -20.02
CA GLN A 58 0.32 -6.50 -20.78
C GLN A 58 1.15 -5.21 -20.74
N CYS A 59 1.72 -4.87 -19.59
CA CYS A 59 2.50 -3.64 -19.42
C CYS A 59 4.00 -3.78 -19.74
N GLY A 60 4.49 -5.01 -19.93
CA GLY A 60 5.89 -5.27 -20.27
C GLY A 60 6.87 -5.14 -19.10
N GLN A 61 6.39 -5.29 -17.86
CA GLN A 61 7.24 -5.25 -16.66
C GLN A 61 8.30 -6.35 -16.69
N SER A 62 9.57 -5.98 -16.47
CA SER A 62 10.69 -6.93 -16.41
C SER A 62 10.72 -7.72 -15.10
N ARG A 63 10.11 -7.18 -14.04
CA ARG A 63 9.99 -7.82 -12.73
C ARG A 63 8.55 -7.72 -12.23
N LEU A 64 7.95 -8.87 -11.96
CA LEU A 64 6.60 -8.94 -11.42
C LEU A 64 6.59 -8.64 -9.91
N PRO A 65 5.58 -7.92 -9.39
CA PRO A 65 5.40 -7.75 -7.95
C PRO A 65 5.21 -9.08 -7.21
N GLU A 66 5.73 -9.15 -5.99
CA GLU A 66 5.36 -10.20 -5.05
C GLU A 66 3.97 -9.91 -4.46
N VAL A 67 3.10 -10.92 -4.37
CA VAL A 67 1.86 -10.86 -3.57
C VAL A 67 1.95 -11.86 -2.43
N SER A 68 1.98 -11.34 -1.21
CA SER A 68 2.03 -12.18 -0.01
C SER A 68 0.62 -12.70 0.36
N PRO A 69 0.53 -13.82 1.11
CA PRO A 69 -0.75 -14.24 1.69
C PRO A 69 -1.36 -13.14 2.59
N PRO A 70 -2.70 -13.06 2.67
CA PRO A 70 -3.38 -12.19 3.62
C PRO A 70 -2.87 -12.40 5.06
N MET A 71 -2.61 -11.30 5.75
CA MET A 71 -2.19 -11.32 7.16
C MET A 71 -2.82 -10.15 7.93
N THR A 72 -2.87 -10.26 9.25
CA THR A 72 -3.35 -9.16 10.10
C THR A 72 -2.32 -8.02 10.17
N PRO A 73 -2.72 -6.77 10.45
CA PRO A 73 -1.77 -5.69 10.72
C PRO A 73 -0.76 -6.05 11.81
N LYS A 74 -1.19 -6.77 12.86
CA LYS A 74 -0.30 -7.23 13.93
C LYS A 74 0.80 -8.17 13.43
N GLN A 75 0.46 -9.12 12.57
CA GLN A 75 1.45 -10.01 11.94
C GLN A 75 2.39 -9.24 11.02
N PHE A 76 1.84 -8.35 10.19
CA PHE A 76 2.63 -7.52 9.30
C PHE A 76 3.66 -6.66 10.05
N PHE A 77 3.27 -6.05 11.17
CA PHE A 77 4.17 -5.23 11.98
C PHE A 77 5.13 -6.02 12.87
N ALA A 78 4.91 -7.33 13.07
CA ALA A 78 5.84 -8.18 13.82
C ALA A 78 7.14 -8.44 13.03
N ASP A 79 7.02 -8.57 11.71
CA ASP A 79 8.13 -8.79 10.78
C ASP A 79 8.46 -7.50 9.99
N PHE A 80 8.23 -6.33 10.61
CA PHE A 80 8.38 -5.04 9.96
C PHE A 80 9.85 -4.70 9.69
N ASP A 81 10.28 -4.97 8.46
CA ASP A 81 11.62 -4.66 7.98
C ASP A 81 11.86 -3.14 7.78
N ARG A 82 13.11 -2.79 7.48
CA ARG A 82 13.54 -1.40 7.24
C ARG A 82 13.09 -0.89 5.87
N TYR A 83 12.07 -0.03 5.89
CA TYR A 83 11.79 0.91 4.81
C TYR A 83 12.54 2.22 5.05
N ASP A 84 12.94 2.93 3.98
CA ASP A 84 13.48 4.29 4.10
C ASP A 84 12.39 5.21 4.70
N ILE A 85 11.15 5.04 4.24
CA ILE A 85 9.99 5.73 4.79
C ILE A 85 8.76 4.82 4.75
N ALA A 86 8.01 4.82 5.84
CA ALA A 86 6.74 4.13 5.95
C ALA A 86 5.62 5.14 6.14
N LEU A 87 4.56 5.02 5.35
CA LEU A 87 3.46 5.96 5.27
C LEU A 87 2.14 5.23 5.54
N ILE A 88 1.19 5.91 6.17
CA ILE A 88 -0.20 5.43 6.29
C ILE A 88 -1.16 6.50 5.79
N ALA A 89 -1.90 6.18 4.73
CA ALA A 89 -2.98 7.04 4.24
C ALA A 89 -4.03 7.16 5.35
N SER A 90 -4.29 8.38 5.80
CA SER A 90 -5.13 8.63 6.96
C SER A 90 -6.00 9.87 6.75
N LEU A 91 -7.24 9.78 7.24
CA LEU A 91 -8.17 10.91 7.31
C LEU A 91 -8.08 11.67 8.65
N GLN A 92 -7.12 11.33 9.52
CA GLN A 92 -6.93 11.98 10.81
C GLN A 92 -6.27 13.36 10.67
N SER A 93 -6.53 14.24 11.64
CA SER A 93 -6.09 15.64 11.62
C SER A 93 -4.57 15.83 11.75
N ASP A 94 -3.85 14.82 12.24
CA ASP A 94 -2.40 14.83 12.35
C ASP A 94 -1.70 14.35 11.06
N ALA A 95 -2.47 13.99 10.03
CA ALA A 95 -1.94 13.58 8.74
C ALA A 95 -1.32 14.77 8.00
N ARG A 96 -0.07 14.60 7.55
CA ARG A 96 0.66 15.62 6.79
C ARG A 96 0.45 15.42 5.29
N SER A 97 0.73 16.42 4.46
CA SER A 97 0.63 16.22 3.01
C SER A 97 1.64 15.15 2.54
N PHE A 98 1.24 14.30 1.59
CA PHE A 98 2.13 13.30 0.99
C PHE A 98 3.44 13.92 0.51
N LYS A 99 3.34 15.07 -0.18
CA LYS A 99 4.49 15.84 -0.69
C LYS A 99 5.45 16.25 0.43
N SER A 100 4.93 16.83 1.52
CA SER A 100 5.78 17.26 2.64
C SER A 100 6.56 16.10 3.26
N ALA A 101 5.96 14.92 3.39
CA ALA A 101 6.64 13.76 3.95
C ALA A 101 7.85 13.32 3.10
N LEU A 102 7.71 13.34 1.77
CA LEU A 102 8.81 13.02 0.86
C LEU A 102 9.89 14.12 0.79
N SER A 103 9.48 15.39 0.80
CA SER A 103 10.40 16.53 0.84
C SER A 103 11.26 16.52 2.10
N ASP A 104 10.64 16.37 3.28
CA ASP A 104 11.34 16.31 4.57
C ASP A 104 12.39 15.18 4.57
N PHE A 105 12.03 14.00 4.06
CA PHE A 105 12.96 12.89 3.95
C PHE A 105 14.16 13.25 3.06
N ARG A 106 13.91 13.88 1.91
CA ARG A 106 14.94 14.26 0.95
C ARG A 106 15.92 15.26 1.53
N GLU A 107 15.40 16.28 2.22
CA GLU A 107 16.21 17.32 2.88
C GLU A 107 17.09 16.74 3.99
N GLN A 108 16.55 15.82 4.80
CA GLN A 108 17.29 15.21 5.92
C GLN A 108 18.38 14.22 5.46
N ASN A 109 18.16 13.54 4.33
CA ASN A 109 19.03 12.45 3.88
C ASN A 109 19.89 12.80 2.66
N GLY A 110 19.68 13.97 2.04
CA GLY A 110 20.36 14.39 0.81
C GLY A 110 19.98 13.57 -0.44
N ARG A 111 18.99 12.68 -0.34
CA ARG A 111 18.50 11.80 -1.41
C ARG A 111 17.03 11.43 -1.22
N GLY A 112 16.34 11.03 -2.29
CA GLY A 112 15.01 10.43 -2.19
C GLY A 112 15.02 9.05 -1.52
N PRO A 113 13.87 8.59 -0.97
CA PRO A 113 13.75 7.24 -0.44
C PRO A 113 13.73 6.22 -1.58
N LYS A 114 14.42 5.10 -1.41
CA LYS A 114 14.45 3.99 -2.39
C LYS A 114 13.41 2.92 -2.08
N ASN A 115 13.16 2.69 -0.78
CA ASN A 115 12.24 1.67 -0.30
C ASN A 115 11.12 2.35 0.48
N VAL A 116 9.96 2.50 -0.16
CA VAL A 116 8.78 3.16 0.44
C VAL A 116 7.70 2.14 0.73
N LEU A 117 7.15 2.19 1.94
CA LEU A 117 5.91 1.50 2.29
C LEU A 117 4.75 2.50 2.35
N VAL A 118 3.60 2.11 1.80
CA VAL A 118 2.34 2.82 2.02
C VAL A 118 1.26 1.85 2.46
N LEU A 119 0.67 2.12 3.63
CA LEU A 119 -0.54 1.47 4.10
C LEU A 119 -1.77 2.25 3.62
N VAL A 120 -2.72 1.52 3.04
CA VAL A 120 -4.02 2.05 2.62
C VAL A 120 -5.10 1.17 3.24
N GLY A 121 -6.03 1.81 3.96
CA GLY A 121 -7.12 1.16 4.67
C GLY A 121 -8.25 0.70 3.75
N PRO A 122 -9.25 -0.04 4.28
CA PRO A 122 -10.46 -0.41 3.55
C PRO A 122 -11.42 0.79 3.47
N GLU A 123 -12.65 0.60 2.97
CA GLU A 123 -13.66 1.66 2.87
C GLU A 123 -14.01 2.31 4.23
N GLY A 124 -13.83 1.57 5.33
CA GLY A 124 -14.02 2.07 6.69
C GLY A 124 -12.77 2.69 7.33
N ASP A 125 -11.67 2.83 6.59
CA ASP A 125 -10.32 3.16 7.11
C ASP A 125 -9.84 2.15 8.19
N PHE A 126 -8.59 2.29 8.61
CA PHE A 126 -8.06 1.57 9.77
C PHE A 126 -8.74 2.06 11.06
N THR A 127 -8.85 1.17 12.05
CA THR A 127 -9.33 1.58 13.38
C THR A 127 -8.30 2.47 14.07
N PRO A 128 -8.69 3.25 15.10
CA PRO A 128 -7.73 4.02 15.89
C PRO A 128 -6.61 3.15 16.48
N ALA A 129 -6.92 1.90 16.86
CA ALA A 129 -5.94 0.96 17.38
C ALA A 129 -4.95 0.50 16.29
N GLU A 130 -5.42 0.18 15.09
CA GLU A 130 -4.57 -0.19 13.95
C GLU A 130 -3.71 0.99 13.48
N ALA A 131 -4.28 2.20 13.44
CA ALA A 131 -3.53 3.41 13.11
C ALA A 131 -2.46 3.71 14.17
N ALA A 132 -2.77 3.53 15.46
CA ALA A 132 -1.79 3.68 16.54
C ALA A 132 -0.67 2.63 16.45
N LEU A 133 -0.99 1.38 16.09
CA LEU A 133 -0.01 0.33 15.84
C LEU A 133 0.92 0.70 14.68
N ALA A 134 0.38 1.24 13.58
CA ALA A 134 1.20 1.69 12.46
C ALA A 134 2.12 2.85 12.87
N LYS A 135 1.59 3.82 13.61
CA LYS A 135 2.37 4.96 14.13
C LYS A 135 3.49 4.52 15.08
N SER A 136 3.22 3.57 15.98
CA SER A 136 4.24 3.05 16.89
C SER A 136 5.33 2.25 16.18
N ALA A 137 5.03 1.65 15.02
CA ALA A 137 5.99 1.05 14.11
C ALA A 137 6.75 2.08 13.24
N GLY A 138 6.49 3.38 13.40
CA GLY A 138 7.17 4.45 12.66
C GLY A 138 6.48 4.88 11.36
N CYS A 139 5.25 4.42 11.09
CA CYS A 139 4.49 4.89 9.93
C CYS A 139 4.02 6.33 10.14
N LEU A 140 4.32 7.19 9.17
CA LEU A 140 3.90 8.59 9.18
C LEU A 140 2.51 8.74 8.57
N PRO A 141 1.54 9.36 9.27
CA PRO A 141 0.21 9.60 8.72
C PRO A 141 0.29 10.66 7.61
N ILE A 142 -0.32 10.34 6.47
CA ILE A 142 -0.37 11.21 5.30
C ILE A 142 -1.79 11.40 4.78
N SER A 143 -2.10 12.63 4.36
CA SER A 143 -3.31 12.98 3.65
C SER A 143 -3.07 12.88 2.14
N LEU A 144 -4.08 12.38 1.42
CA LEU A 144 -4.10 12.28 -0.05
C LEU A 144 -4.83 13.47 -0.71
N GLY A 145 -4.98 14.57 0.02
CA GLY A 145 -5.67 15.77 -0.42
C GLY A 145 -6.99 16.02 0.32
N PRO A 146 -7.78 17.00 -0.13
CA PRO A 146 -8.96 17.47 0.60
C PRO A 146 -10.20 16.58 0.42
N ILE A 147 -10.17 15.63 -0.52
CA ILE A 147 -11.31 14.76 -0.85
C ILE A 147 -11.00 13.36 -0.34
N VAL A 148 -11.99 12.73 0.30
CA VAL A 148 -11.92 11.33 0.69
C VAL A 148 -11.95 10.46 -0.57
N LEU A 149 -10.83 9.81 -0.86
CA LEU A 149 -10.71 8.89 -1.99
C LEU A 149 -11.29 7.51 -1.63
N ARG A 150 -11.83 6.81 -2.63
CA ARG A 150 -12.11 5.38 -2.47
C ARG A 150 -10.81 4.61 -2.27
N THR A 151 -10.88 3.46 -1.61
CA THR A 151 -9.71 2.64 -1.27
C THR A 151 -8.84 2.29 -2.48
N GLU A 152 -9.43 1.91 -3.61
CA GLU A 152 -8.71 1.59 -4.85
C GLU A 152 -8.06 2.84 -5.45
N THR A 153 -8.76 3.97 -5.42
CA THR A 153 -8.24 5.25 -5.91
C THR A 153 -7.09 5.73 -5.05
N ALA A 154 -7.19 5.58 -3.72
CA ALA A 154 -6.13 5.93 -2.78
C ALA A 154 -4.85 5.11 -3.06
N ALA A 155 -4.98 3.80 -3.24
CA ALA A 155 -3.85 2.93 -3.58
C ALA A 155 -3.18 3.33 -4.90
N ILE A 156 -3.97 3.52 -5.97
CA ILE A 156 -3.47 3.93 -7.28
C ILE A 156 -2.81 5.31 -7.19
N TYR A 157 -3.44 6.26 -6.50
CA TYR A 157 -2.91 7.62 -6.32
C TYR A 157 -1.54 7.60 -5.63
N CYS A 158 -1.41 6.85 -4.53
CA CYS A 158 -0.14 6.74 -3.81
C CYS A 158 0.97 6.19 -4.71
N LEU A 159 0.68 5.13 -5.47
CA LEU A 159 1.64 4.52 -6.38
C LEU A 159 2.03 5.45 -7.54
N SER A 160 1.07 6.17 -8.13
CA SER A 160 1.35 7.14 -9.19
C SER A 160 2.24 8.29 -8.70
N VAL A 161 1.96 8.84 -7.51
CA VAL A 161 2.78 9.91 -6.92
C VAL A 161 4.18 9.41 -6.59
N LEU A 162 4.31 8.23 -5.98
CA LEU A 162 5.61 7.64 -5.67
C LEU A 162 6.41 7.31 -6.93
N SER A 163 5.77 6.73 -7.95
CA SER A 163 6.41 6.46 -9.23
C SER A 163 6.96 7.75 -9.85
N TYR A 164 6.16 8.81 -9.90
CA TYR A 164 6.58 10.12 -10.41
C TYR A 164 7.75 10.72 -9.61
N GLU A 165 7.65 10.73 -8.28
CA GLU A 165 8.65 11.35 -7.39
C GLU A 165 9.97 10.58 -7.32
N LEU A 166 9.95 9.26 -7.52
CA LEU A 166 11.11 8.39 -7.34
C LEU A 166 11.77 7.98 -8.66
N GLN A 167 11.02 7.90 -9.76
CA GLN A 167 11.56 7.52 -11.08
C GLN A 167 11.99 8.72 -11.92
N GLY A 168 11.54 9.95 -11.58
CA GLY A 168 11.86 11.17 -12.33
C GLY A 168 13.31 11.68 -12.21
N GLY A 169 14.24 10.90 -11.66
CA GLY A 169 15.66 11.27 -11.49
C GLY A 169 16.62 10.63 -12.50
N GLU A 170 16.17 9.63 -13.27
CA GLU A 170 16.98 8.95 -14.28
C GLU A 170 16.24 8.95 -15.63
N MET A 171 16.44 10.01 -16.40
CA MET A 171 16.31 10.01 -17.87
C MET A 171 17.58 10.61 -18.47
#